data_AF-A0A535R7F2-F1
#
_entry.id   AF-A0A535R7F2-F1
#
_cell.length_a   1.000
_cell.length_b   1.000
_cell.length_c   1.000
_cell.angle_alpha   90.00
_cell.angle_beta   90.00
_cell.angle_gamma   90.00
#
_symmetry.space_group_name_H-M   'P 1'
#
loop_
_entity.id
_entity.type
_entity.pdbx_description
1 polymer ?
#
loop_
_entity_poly.entity_id
_entity_poly.type
_entity_poly.pdbx_seq_one_letter_code
_entity_poly.pdbx_strand_id
1 'polypeptide(L)'
;MKMALVLNAINPSIGGVLIRGEKGTGKSTAVRALARLLPEQQVVAGCRFGDNPSDRESLCMDCQARLQAGERLAAATRRMRVVELPINASEDRVVGTIDIEAALKEGSRRFEAGVLAEANRNILYVDEVNLLDDHIVDVLLDAAAMGVNIVEREGVSVMHPARFILVGTMNPEEGELRPQLLDRFGLCVDVEGIRDLEQRVAIVEKRAAWEDDPG
;
A
#
# COMPACT_ATOMS: atom_id res chain seq x y z
N MET A 1 -11.62 -3.31 14.33
CA MET A 1 -11.22 -2.90 12.96
C MET A 1 -10.99 -1.39 12.82
N LYS A 2 -12.02 -0.54 12.98
CA LYS A 2 -11.91 0.93 12.74
C LYS A 2 -10.75 1.60 13.48
N MET A 3 -10.57 1.31 14.76
CA MET A 3 -9.49 1.90 15.57
C MET A 3 -8.10 1.56 15.01
N ALA A 4 -7.85 0.30 14.63
CA ALA A 4 -6.55 -0.11 14.09
C ALA A 4 -6.21 0.61 12.79
N LEU A 5 -7.19 0.77 11.90
CA LEU A 5 -7.04 1.51 10.65
C LEU A 5 -6.72 3.00 10.91
N VAL A 6 -7.39 3.63 11.88
CA VAL A 6 -7.14 5.03 12.24
C VAL A 6 -5.76 5.21 12.86
N LEU A 7 -5.37 4.32 13.80
CA LEU A 7 -4.05 4.36 14.42
C LEU A 7 -2.93 4.21 13.39
N ASN A 8 -3.10 3.29 12.43
CA ASN A 8 -2.13 3.08 11.37
C ASN A 8 -2.06 4.27 10.39
N ALA A 9 -3.18 4.92 10.11
CA ALA A 9 -3.18 6.12 9.30
C ALA A 9 -2.50 7.33 9.99
N ILE A 10 -2.58 7.40 11.32
CA ILE A 10 -1.89 8.44 12.12
C ILE A 10 -0.39 8.14 12.18
N ASN A 11 -0.04 6.88 12.45
CA ASN A 11 1.36 6.46 12.53
C ASN A 11 1.59 5.16 11.73
N PRO A 12 2.00 5.27 10.46
CA PRO A 12 2.36 4.12 9.63
C PRO A 12 3.56 3.34 10.18
N SER A 13 4.39 3.92 11.06
CA SER A 13 5.53 3.23 11.67
C SER A 13 5.12 2.12 12.65
N ILE A 14 3.84 2.04 13.00
CA ILE A 14 3.31 0.93 13.80
C ILE A 14 3.50 -0.41 13.06
N GLY A 15 3.60 -0.39 11.72
CA GLY A 15 3.73 -1.58 10.88
C GLY A 15 2.44 -1.86 10.10
N GLY A 16 2.28 -3.07 9.56
CA GLY A 16 1.05 -3.44 8.84
C GLY A 16 -0.16 -3.67 9.76
N VAL A 17 -1.36 -3.51 9.22
CA VAL A 17 -2.62 -3.94 9.85
C VAL A 17 -3.09 -5.24 9.22
N LEU A 18 -3.36 -6.25 10.03
CA LEU A 18 -3.88 -7.54 9.60
C LEU A 18 -5.31 -7.73 10.10
N ILE A 19 -6.25 -7.94 9.19
CA ILE A 19 -7.69 -8.08 9.47
C ILE A 19 -8.12 -9.53 9.24
N ARG A 20 -8.32 -10.26 10.33
CA ARG A 20 -8.74 -11.67 10.33
C ARG A 20 -10.27 -11.78 10.38
N GLY A 21 -10.84 -12.81 9.77
CA GLY A 21 -12.29 -13.02 9.75
C GLY A 21 -12.82 -13.54 8.41
N GLU A 22 -14.09 -13.91 8.41
CA GLU A 22 -14.75 -14.59 7.29
C GLU A 22 -15.00 -13.66 6.08
N LYS A 23 -15.25 -14.28 4.92
CA LYS A 23 -15.74 -13.61 3.72
C LYS A 23 -17.06 -12.88 4.01
N GLY A 24 -17.24 -11.70 3.42
CA GLY A 24 -18.47 -10.90 3.61
C GLY A 24 -18.50 -10.01 4.85
N THR A 25 -17.42 -9.91 5.62
CA THR A 25 -17.30 -9.02 6.82
C THR A 25 -17.00 -7.56 6.49
N GLY A 26 -16.97 -7.16 5.21
CA GLY A 26 -16.81 -5.76 4.80
C GLY A 26 -15.41 -5.17 4.96
N LYS A 27 -14.36 -6.00 5.13
CA LYS A 27 -12.96 -5.56 5.33
C LYS A 27 -12.49 -4.61 4.22
N SER A 28 -12.63 -5.01 2.96
CA SER A 28 -12.22 -4.21 1.80
C SER A 28 -13.03 -2.92 1.68
N THR A 29 -14.30 -2.92 2.11
CA THR A 29 -15.14 -1.71 2.14
C THR A 29 -14.61 -0.71 3.18
N ALA A 30 -14.23 -1.17 4.37
CA ALA A 30 -13.68 -0.31 5.41
C ALA A 30 -12.35 0.33 5.00
N VAL A 31 -11.47 -0.42 4.33
CA VAL A 31 -10.19 0.11 3.83
C VAL A 31 -10.41 1.16 2.74
N ARG A 32 -11.30 0.90 1.78
CA ARG A 32 -11.62 1.88 0.72
C ARG A 32 -12.32 3.12 1.27
N ALA A 33 -13.16 2.97 2.30
CA ALA A 33 -13.76 4.11 2.99
C ALA A 33 -12.72 4.96 3.71
N LEU A 34 -11.72 4.34 4.35
CA LEU A 34 -10.61 5.07 4.99
C LEU A 34 -9.88 5.97 3.98
N ALA A 35 -9.53 5.45 2.80
CA ALA A 35 -8.85 6.24 1.76
C ALA A 35 -9.61 7.51 1.37
N ARG A 36 -10.96 7.47 1.37
CA ARG A 36 -11.82 8.63 1.05
C ARG A 36 -11.89 9.67 2.17
N LEU A 37 -11.61 9.27 3.42
CA LEU A 37 -11.65 10.14 4.59
C LEU A 37 -10.29 10.79 4.88
N LEU A 38 -9.21 10.25 4.33
CA LEU A 38 -7.87 10.79 4.53
C LEU A 38 -7.68 12.09 3.75
N PRO A 39 -6.92 13.06 4.31
CA PRO A 39 -6.71 14.35 3.69
C PRO A 39 -5.96 14.22 2.37
N GLU A 40 -6.19 15.18 1.47
CA GLU A 40 -5.42 15.28 0.24
C GLU A 40 -3.96 15.58 0.52
N GLN A 41 -3.08 15.05 -0.32
CA GLN A 41 -1.64 15.11 -0.16
C GLN A 41 -1.02 16.04 -1.21
N GLN A 42 0.00 16.79 -0.82
CA GLN A 42 0.88 17.47 -1.77
C GLN A 42 1.83 16.47 -2.42
N VAL A 43 1.91 16.46 -3.74
CA VAL A 43 2.78 15.62 -4.55
C VAL A 43 3.55 16.46 -5.56
N VAL A 44 4.75 16.03 -5.94
CA VAL A 44 5.50 16.66 -7.04
C VAL A 44 4.77 16.39 -8.35
N ALA A 45 4.45 17.45 -9.10
CA ALA A 45 3.79 17.35 -10.39
C ALA A 45 4.64 16.53 -11.38
N GLY A 46 4.01 15.52 -11.99
CA GLY A 46 4.65 14.59 -12.91
C GLY A 46 5.53 13.51 -12.27
N CYS A 47 5.63 13.45 -10.93
CA CYS A 47 6.37 12.38 -10.27
C CYS A 47 5.57 11.07 -10.25
N ARG A 48 6.16 10.00 -10.79
CA ARG A 48 5.55 8.65 -10.82
C ARG A 48 5.30 8.06 -9.43
N PHE A 49 6.16 8.37 -8.45
CA PHE A 49 6.06 7.88 -7.07
C PHE A 49 5.21 8.80 -6.18
N GLY A 50 4.84 9.98 -6.67
CA GLY A 50 4.07 10.96 -5.91
C GLY A 50 4.83 11.56 -4.72
N ASP A 51 6.12 11.87 -4.88
CA ASP A 51 6.96 12.41 -3.80
C ASP A 51 6.38 13.68 -3.18
N ASN A 52 6.71 13.95 -1.92
CA ASN A 52 6.30 15.18 -1.24
C ASN A 52 7.27 16.32 -1.60
N PRO A 53 6.82 17.42 -2.23
CA PRO A 53 7.70 18.52 -2.62
C PRO A 53 8.38 19.22 -1.43
N SER A 54 7.85 19.05 -0.22
CA SER A 54 8.39 19.62 1.02
C SER A 54 9.36 18.69 1.75
N ASP A 55 9.39 17.39 1.43
CA ASP A 55 10.26 16.39 2.07
C ASP A 55 11.41 16.06 1.12
N ARG A 56 12.51 16.80 1.25
CA ARG A 56 13.66 16.70 0.33
C ARG A 56 14.51 15.44 0.54
N GLU A 57 14.47 14.86 1.73
CA GLU A 57 15.25 13.67 2.09
C GLU A 57 14.67 12.40 1.47
N SER A 58 13.38 12.45 1.12
CA SER A 58 12.61 11.28 0.70
C SER A 58 12.16 11.35 -0.76
N LEU A 59 12.78 12.23 -1.55
CA LEU A 59 12.54 12.35 -2.99
C LEU A 59 13.08 11.13 -3.73
N CYS A 60 12.40 10.71 -4.80
CA CYS A 60 12.94 9.72 -5.73
C CYS A 60 14.12 10.30 -6.53
N MET A 61 14.87 9.43 -7.21
CA MET A 61 16.03 9.83 -8.02
C MET A 61 15.68 10.88 -9.07
N ASP A 62 14.53 10.76 -9.74
CA ASP A 62 14.08 11.73 -10.77
C ASP A 62 13.84 13.12 -10.16
N CYS A 63 13.14 13.20 -9.02
CA CYS A 63 12.85 14.47 -8.34
C CYS A 63 14.11 15.09 -7.73
N GLN A 64 15.02 14.27 -7.20
CA GLN A 64 16.33 14.73 -6.71
C GLN A 64 17.15 15.35 -7.84
N ALA A 65 17.23 14.68 -9.00
CA ALA A 65 17.98 15.18 -10.15
C ALA A 65 17.42 16.54 -10.65
N ARG A 66 16.09 16.67 -10.76
CA ARG A 66 15.43 17.94 -11.12
C ARG A 66 15.77 19.06 -10.13
N LEU A 67 15.73 18.77 -8.83
CA LEU A 67 16.06 19.75 -7.80
C LEU A 67 17.54 20.17 -7.87
N GLN A 68 18.46 19.23 -8.12
CA GLN A 68 19.90 19.50 -8.30
C GLN A 68 20.18 20.33 -9.56
N ALA A 69 19.37 20.15 -10.62
CA ALA A 69 19.42 20.98 -11.83
C ALA A 69 18.88 22.42 -11.61
N GLY A 70 18.43 22.76 -10.41
CA GLY A 70 17.87 24.07 -10.07
C GLY A 70 16.40 24.24 -10.44
N GLU A 71 15.71 23.16 -10.83
CA GLU A 71 14.27 23.23 -11.09
C GLU A 71 13.49 23.41 -9.78
N ARG A 72 12.40 24.18 -9.86
CA ARG A 72 11.40 24.22 -8.80
C ARG A 72 10.42 23.06 -8.98
N LEU A 73 10.36 22.16 -8.00
CA LEU A 73 9.38 21.08 -7.97
C LEU A 73 7.98 21.68 -7.77
N ALA A 74 7.20 21.76 -8.84
CA ALA A 74 5.81 22.20 -8.78
C ALA A 74 4.98 21.23 -7.94
N ALA A 75 4.18 21.75 -7.01
CA ALA A 75 3.30 20.96 -6.18
C ALA A 75 1.94 20.78 -6.87
N ALA A 76 1.38 19.58 -6.78
CA ALA A 76 0.02 19.25 -7.14
C ALA A 76 -0.66 18.56 -5.94
N THR A 77 -1.98 18.56 -5.93
CA THR A 77 -2.76 17.92 -4.88
C THR A 77 -3.32 16.60 -5.38
N ARG A 78 -3.24 15.53 -4.58
CA ARG A 78 -3.71 14.19 -4.92
C ARG A 78 -4.38 13.53 -3.72
N ARG A 79 -5.51 12.85 -3.94
CA ARG A 79 -6.12 11.98 -2.93
C ARG A 79 -5.33 10.69 -2.78
N MET A 80 -5.26 10.18 -1.55
CA MET A 80 -4.82 8.81 -1.33
C MET A 80 -5.73 7.84 -2.07
N ARG A 81 -5.15 6.77 -2.60
CA ARG A 81 -5.88 5.67 -3.25
C ARG A 81 -5.56 4.34 -2.56
N VAL A 82 -6.40 3.36 -2.80
CA VAL A 82 -6.11 1.96 -2.45
C VAL A 82 -5.45 1.32 -3.67
N VAL A 83 -4.24 0.81 -3.48
CA VAL A 83 -3.51 0.00 -4.45
C VAL A 83 -3.69 -1.45 -4.02
N GLU A 84 -4.26 -2.27 -4.89
CA GLU A 84 -4.56 -3.66 -4.59
C GLU A 84 -3.46 -4.56 -5.15
N LEU A 85 -2.96 -5.47 -4.32
CA LEU A 85 -2.01 -6.49 -4.76
C LEU A 85 -2.77 -7.75 -5.23
N PRO A 86 -2.58 -8.19 -6.48
CA PRO A 86 -3.14 -9.47 -6.94
C PRO A 86 -2.50 -10.66 -6.21
N ILE A 87 -3.30 -11.68 -5.90
CA ILE A 87 -2.83 -12.90 -5.22
C ILE A 87 -1.73 -13.64 -6.02
N ASN A 88 -1.77 -13.55 -7.35
CA ASN A 88 -0.80 -14.18 -8.25
C ASN A 88 0.27 -13.21 -8.77
N ALA A 89 0.57 -12.14 -8.03
CA ALA A 89 1.60 -11.20 -8.42
C ALA A 89 2.99 -11.86 -8.31
N SER A 90 3.76 -11.81 -9.41
CA SER A 90 5.18 -12.14 -9.37
C SER A 90 5.95 -11.09 -8.57
N GLU A 91 7.12 -11.45 -8.06
CA GLU A 91 8.04 -10.52 -7.40
C GLU A 91 8.30 -9.27 -8.26
N ASP A 92 8.61 -9.47 -9.54
CA ASP A 92 8.84 -8.40 -10.51
C ASP A 92 7.65 -7.43 -10.63
N ARG A 93 6.42 -7.92 -10.50
CA ARG A 93 5.23 -7.05 -10.50
C ARG A 93 5.11 -6.26 -9.19
N VAL A 94 5.57 -6.82 -8.08
CA VAL A 94 5.54 -6.19 -6.76
C VAL A 94 6.61 -5.11 -6.65
N VAL A 95 7.86 -5.49 -6.87
CA VAL A 95 9.03 -4.62 -6.66
C VAL A 95 9.34 -3.77 -7.88
N GLY A 96 9.00 -4.23 -9.09
CA GLY A 96 9.36 -3.60 -10.35
C GLY A 96 10.52 -4.33 -11.04
N THR A 97 10.84 -3.91 -12.27
CA THR A 97 11.90 -4.51 -13.09
C THR A 97 12.89 -3.44 -13.55
N ILE A 98 14.08 -3.90 -13.96
CA ILE A 98 15.12 -3.04 -14.53
C ILE A 98 15.35 -3.51 -15.97
N ASP A 99 15.13 -2.63 -16.94
CA ASP A 99 15.48 -2.89 -18.34
C ASP A 99 16.99 -2.73 -18.50
N ILE A 100 17.66 -3.87 -18.54
CA ILE A 100 19.11 -4.00 -18.62
C ILE A 100 19.62 -3.60 -20.01
N GLU A 101 18.85 -3.88 -21.06
CA GLU A 101 19.27 -3.52 -22.42
C GLU A 101 19.37 -2.01 -22.58
N ALA A 102 18.37 -1.27 -22.07
CA ALA A 102 18.41 0.19 -22.04
C ALA A 102 19.57 0.71 -21.14
N ALA A 103 19.81 0.06 -20.00
CA ALA A 103 20.89 0.45 -19.10
C ALA A 103 22.29 0.28 -19.75
N LEU A 104 22.49 -0.77 -20.55
CA LEU A 104 23.76 -1.06 -21.22
C LEU A 104 23.96 -0.28 -22.53
N LYS A 105 22.89 -0.07 -23.32
CA LYS A 105 22.97 0.58 -24.64
C LYS A 105 22.91 2.11 -24.56
N GLU A 106 22.05 2.65 -23.71
CA GLU A 106 21.75 4.09 -23.65
C GLU A 106 22.33 4.78 -22.41
N GLY A 107 22.88 4.00 -21.47
CA GLY A 107 23.32 4.49 -20.16
C GLY A 107 22.17 4.97 -19.26
N SER A 108 20.92 4.83 -19.72
CA SER A 108 19.72 5.21 -18.98
C SER A 108 19.16 4.01 -18.24
N ARG A 109 19.10 4.09 -16.90
CA ARG A 109 18.47 3.06 -16.05
C ARG A 109 16.96 3.13 -16.22
N ARG A 110 16.41 2.36 -17.15
CA ARG A 110 14.95 2.33 -17.38
C ARG A 110 14.32 1.35 -16.38
N PHE A 111 13.83 1.91 -15.28
CA PHE A 111 13.10 1.18 -14.24
C PHE A 111 11.61 1.14 -14.57
N GLU A 112 11.03 -0.06 -14.58
CA GLU A 112 9.59 -0.26 -14.66
C GLU A 112 9.02 -0.37 -13.24
N ALA A 113 8.11 0.53 -12.92
CA ALA A 113 7.53 0.65 -11.59
C ALA A 113 6.62 -0.55 -11.27
N GLY A 114 6.87 -1.20 -10.13
CA GLY A 114 5.98 -2.22 -9.57
C GLY A 114 4.87 -1.64 -8.69
N VAL A 115 4.09 -2.54 -8.08
CA VAL A 115 3.00 -2.21 -7.15
C VAL A 115 3.49 -1.36 -5.96
N LEU A 116 4.70 -1.62 -5.44
CA LEU A 116 5.28 -0.83 -4.33
C LEU A 116 5.52 0.64 -4.70
N ALA A 117 5.87 0.92 -5.96
CA ALA A 117 6.02 2.28 -6.45
C ALA A 117 4.68 3.01 -6.52
N GLU A 118 3.63 2.31 -6.96
CA GLU A 118 2.27 2.85 -6.98
C GLU A 118 1.69 3.05 -5.58
N ALA A 119 2.04 2.16 -4.65
CA ALA A 119 1.61 2.18 -3.27
C ALA A 119 2.26 3.32 -2.47
N ASN A 120 3.39 3.88 -2.91
CA ASN A 120 4.05 4.97 -2.20
C ASN A 120 3.07 6.12 -1.90
N ARG A 121 2.97 6.46 -0.60
CA ARG A 121 2.06 7.43 0.01
C ARG A 121 0.57 7.13 -0.15
N ASN A 122 0.24 5.88 -0.45
CA ASN A 122 -1.11 5.34 -0.59
C ASN A 122 -1.34 4.19 0.41
N ILE A 123 -2.49 3.54 0.31
CA ILE A 123 -2.78 2.31 1.05
C ILE A 123 -2.46 1.12 0.12
N LEU A 124 -1.63 0.19 0.59
CA LEU A 124 -1.43 -1.11 -0.05
C LEU A 124 -2.38 -2.12 0.60
N TYR A 125 -3.36 -2.58 -0.17
CA TYR A 125 -4.31 -3.59 0.25
C TYR A 125 -3.93 -4.96 -0.32
N VAL A 126 -3.87 -5.95 0.55
CA VAL A 126 -3.59 -7.33 0.17
C VAL A 126 -4.75 -8.19 0.67
N ASP A 127 -5.48 -8.78 -0.27
CA ASP A 127 -6.54 -9.73 0.08
C ASP A 127 -5.95 -11.10 0.31
N GLU A 128 -6.40 -11.78 1.37
CA GLU A 128 -6.01 -13.16 1.69
C GLU A 128 -4.48 -13.35 1.69
N VAL A 129 -3.78 -12.59 2.54
CA VAL A 129 -2.30 -12.60 2.64
C VAL A 129 -1.71 -13.99 2.86
N ASN A 130 -2.49 -14.91 3.42
CA ASN A 130 -2.13 -16.31 3.63
C ASN A 130 -2.00 -17.13 2.33
N LEU A 131 -2.47 -16.59 1.20
CA LEU A 131 -2.39 -17.22 -0.12
C LEU A 131 -1.22 -16.71 -0.97
N LEU A 132 -0.52 -15.67 -0.52
CA LEU A 132 0.68 -15.18 -1.19
C LEU A 132 1.88 -16.09 -0.89
N ASP A 133 2.83 -16.11 -1.82
CA ASP A 133 4.15 -16.68 -1.56
C ASP A 133 4.83 -15.95 -0.39
N ASP A 134 5.42 -16.72 0.54
CA ASP A 134 6.04 -16.18 1.76
C ASP A 134 7.05 -15.06 1.47
N HIS A 135 7.86 -15.24 0.42
CA HIS A 135 8.85 -14.26 -0.01
C HIS A 135 8.21 -12.91 -0.42
N ILE A 136 7.04 -12.93 -1.06
CA ILE A 136 6.33 -11.70 -1.39
C ILE A 136 5.87 -11.01 -0.10
N VAL A 137 5.32 -11.76 0.85
CA VAL A 137 4.91 -11.19 2.14
C VAL A 137 6.10 -10.56 2.87
N ASP A 138 7.26 -11.22 2.87
CA ASP A 138 8.49 -10.70 3.46
C ASP A 138 8.92 -9.38 2.81
N VAL A 139 8.96 -9.32 1.48
CA VAL A 139 9.29 -8.09 0.72
C VAL A 139 8.33 -6.94 1.07
N LEU A 140 7.03 -7.22 1.15
CA LEU A 140 6.03 -6.20 1.50
C LEU A 140 6.24 -5.66 2.92
N LEU A 141 6.50 -6.54 3.87
CA LEU A 141 6.73 -6.17 5.27
C LEU A 141 8.07 -5.43 5.45
N ASP A 142 9.11 -5.81 4.71
CA ASP A 142 10.40 -5.11 4.68
C ASP A 142 10.22 -3.70 4.11
N ALA A 143 9.57 -3.57 2.96
CA ALA A 143 9.30 -2.27 2.34
C ALA A 143 8.44 -1.38 3.24
N ALA A 144 7.41 -1.94 3.91
CA ALA A 144 6.58 -1.19 4.85
C ALA A 144 7.36 -0.69 6.07
N ALA A 145 8.31 -1.49 6.57
CA ALA A 145 9.15 -1.11 7.71
C ALA A 145 10.25 -0.12 7.34
N MET A 146 10.93 -0.33 6.21
CA MET A 146 12.04 0.53 5.75
C MET A 146 11.57 1.81 5.08
N GLY A 147 10.35 1.82 4.52
CA GLY A 147 9.79 2.95 3.76
C GLY A 147 10.44 3.17 2.40
N VAL A 148 11.25 2.22 1.92
CA VAL A 148 11.92 2.22 0.63
C VAL A 148 11.80 0.84 0.00
N ASN A 149 11.75 0.81 -1.32
CA ASN A 149 11.86 -0.42 -2.10
C ASN A 149 13.20 -0.42 -2.83
N ILE A 150 13.92 -1.53 -2.76
CA ILE A 150 15.23 -1.73 -3.39
C ILE A 150 15.08 -2.89 -4.38
N VAL A 151 15.39 -2.62 -5.64
CA VAL A 151 15.34 -3.61 -6.72
C VAL A 151 16.74 -3.86 -7.21
N GLU A 152 17.20 -5.10 -7.08
CA GLU A 152 18.54 -5.52 -7.50
C GLU A 152 18.46 -6.62 -8.55
N ARG A 153 19.10 -6.37 -9.71
CA ARG A 153 19.18 -7.32 -10.82
C ARG A 153 20.55 -7.20 -11.50
N GLU A 154 21.27 -8.32 -11.62
CA GLU A 154 22.54 -8.43 -12.36
C GLU A 154 23.59 -7.34 -12.01
N GLY A 155 23.68 -6.96 -10.73
CA GLY A 155 24.63 -5.96 -10.24
C GLY A 155 24.17 -4.51 -10.40
N VAL A 156 22.96 -4.26 -10.91
CA VAL A 156 22.30 -2.95 -10.90
C VAL A 156 21.32 -2.89 -9.74
N SER A 157 21.39 -1.82 -8.94
CA SER A 157 20.49 -1.55 -7.82
C SER A 157 19.76 -0.22 -8.06
N VAL A 158 18.43 -0.27 -7.97
CA VAL A 158 17.53 0.90 -8.06
C VAL A 158 16.75 0.97 -6.76
N MET A 159 16.69 2.15 -6.16
CA MET A 159 15.95 2.40 -4.93
C MET A 159 14.94 3.52 -5.15
N HIS A 160 13.73 3.34 -4.62
CA HIS A 160 12.72 4.40 -4.61
C HIS A 160 11.91 4.43 -3.29
N PRO A 161 11.28 5.56 -2.95
CA PRO A 161 10.40 5.65 -1.78
C PRO A 161 9.22 4.67 -1.89
N ALA A 162 8.89 4.02 -0.78
CA ALA A 162 7.77 3.09 -0.66
C ALA A 162 7.12 3.20 0.73
N ARG A 163 6.68 4.42 1.10
CA ARG A 163 6.02 4.69 2.39
C ARG A 163 4.52 4.57 2.24
N PHE A 164 3.95 3.44 2.63
CA PHE A 164 2.52 3.14 2.45
C PHE A 164 1.90 2.58 3.72
N ILE A 165 0.57 2.67 3.81
CA ILE A 165 -0.22 2.00 4.85
C ILE A 165 -0.48 0.58 4.35
N LEU A 166 0.11 -0.43 5.00
CA LEU A 166 -0.11 -1.84 4.66
C LEU A 166 -1.36 -2.37 5.37
N VAL A 167 -2.33 -2.86 4.60
CA VAL A 167 -3.51 -3.56 5.12
C VAL A 167 -3.64 -4.92 4.48
N GLY A 168 -3.40 -5.97 5.26
CA GLY A 168 -3.64 -7.36 4.89
C GLY A 168 -4.97 -7.86 5.42
N THR A 169 -5.66 -8.70 4.67
CA THR A 169 -6.78 -9.50 5.17
C THR A 169 -6.42 -10.97 5.14
N MET A 170 -7.03 -11.77 6.01
CA MET A 170 -6.99 -13.23 5.87
C MET A 170 -8.29 -13.86 6.36
N ASN A 171 -8.59 -15.04 5.81
CA ASN A 171 -9.60 -15.96 6.32
C ASN A 171 -8.87 -17.11 7.04
N PRO A 172 -8.97 -17.23 8.38
CA PRO A 172 -8.34 -18.32 9.12
C PRO A 172 -8.76 -19.73 8.67
N GLU A 173 -9.93 -19.88 8.04
CA GLU A 173 -10.39 -21.16 7.49
C GLU A 173 -9.62 -21.60 6.23
N GLU A 174 -9.02 -20.65 5.50
CA GLU A 174 -8.30 -20.89 4.25
C GLU A 174 -6.79 -21.09 4.47
N GLY A 175 -6.36 -21.14 5.73
CA GLY A 175 -4.98 -21.37 6.13
C GLY A 175 -4.51 -20.38 7.19
N GLU A 176 -3.39 -20.73 7.83
CA GLU A 176 -2.72 -19.86 8.79
C GLU A 176 -1.52 -19.18 8.15
N LEU A 177 -1.33 -17.91 8.49
CA LEU A 177 -0.08 -17.22 8.18
C LEU A 177 1.01 -17.70 9.15
N ARG A 178 2.24 -17.83 8.66
CA ARG A 178 3.38 -18.22 9.50
C ARG A 178 3.52 -17.29 10.72
N PRO A 179 3.78 -17.81 11.93
CA PRO A 179 3.92 -16.99 13.14
C PRO A 179 4.95 -15.86 13.03
N GLN A 180 6.03 -16.08 12.28
CA GLN A 180 7.07 -15.08 12.06
C GLN A 180 6.57 -13.88 11.25
N LEU A 181 5.67 -14.11 10.30
CA LEU A 181 5.06 -13.04 9.51
C LEU A 181 4.00 -12.31 10.32
N LEU A 182 3.23 -13.04 11.14
CA LEU A 182 2.25 -12.46 12.07
C LEU A 182 2.89 -11.48 13.06
N ASP A 183 4.05 -11.84 13.61
CA ASP A 183 4.79 -11.01 14.57
C ASP A 183 5.26 -9.67 13.96
N ARG A 184 5.42 -9.62 12.64
CA ARG A 184 5.81 -8.42 11.90
C ARG A 184 4.64 -7.49 11.57
N PHE A 185 3.38 -7.94 11.74
CA PHE A 185 2.22 -7.06 11.68
C PHE A 185 2.05 -6.32 13.00
N GLY A 186 2.12 -4.99 12.95
CA GLY A 186 1.99 -4.15 14.14
C GLY A 186 0.63 -4.19 14.82
N LEU A 187 -0.43 -4.45 14.04
CA LEU A 187 -1.79 -4.54 14.55
C LEU A 187 -2.51 -5.74 13.93
N CYS A 188 -2.92 -6.70 14.75
CA CYS A 188 -3.79 -7.79 14.35
C CYS A 188 -5.19 -7.59 14.93
N VAL A 189 -6.22 -7.73 14.10
CA VAL A 189 -7.62 -7.53 14.50
C VAL A 189 -8.47 -8.67 13.98
N ASP A 190 -9.17 -9.33 14.89
CA ASP A 190 -10.21 -10.29 14.53
C ASP A 190 -11.54 -9.57 14.29
N VAL A 191 -12.19 -9.91 13.18
CA VAL A 191 -13.51 -9.42 12.78
C VAL A 191 -14.43 -10.62 12.65
N GLU A 192 -15.30 -10.79 13.63
CA GLU A 192 -16.33 -11.83 13.60
C GLU A 192 -17.51 -11.36 12.74
N GLY A 193 -18.13 -12.31 12.03
CA GLY A 193 -19.40 -12.09 11.35
C GLY A 193 -20.48 -11.69 12.35
N ILE A 194 -21.28 -10.67 12.02
CA ILE A 194 -22.41 -10.25 12.85
C ILE A 194 -23.45 -11.37 12.85
N ARG A 195 -23.59 -12.04 14.00
CA ARG A 195 -24.59 -13.10 14.20
C ARG A 195 -25.99 -12.56 14.49
N ASP A 196 -26.10 -11.29 14.86
CA ASP A 196 -27.36 -10.63 15.21
C ASP A 196 -28.08 -10.05 13.98
N LEU A 197 -29.34 -10.46 13.79
CA LEU A 197 -30.17 -10.08 12.65
C LEU A 197 -30.46 -8.57 12.64
N GLU A 198 -30.65 -7.95 13.81
CA GLU A 198 -30.96 -6.52 13.93
C GLU A 198 -29.78 -5.65 13.46
N GLN A 199 -28.55 -6.03 13.83
CA GLN A 199 -27.34 -5.35 13.38
C GLN A 199 -27.10 -5.50 11.87
N ARG A 200 -27.49 -6.63 11.27
CA ARG A 200 -27.45 -6.81 9.81
C ARG A 200 -28.44 -5.89 9.09
N VAL A 201 -29.67 -5.76 9.61
CA VAL A 201 -30.69 -4.85 9.06
C VAL A 201 -30.20 -3.41 9.13
N ALA A 202 -29.66 -2.97 10.26
CA ALA A 202 -29.15 -1.60 10.42
C ALA A 202 -28.00 -1.25 9.45
N ILE A 203 -27.17 -2.22 9.05
CA ILE A 203 -26.11 -2.01 8.04
C ILE A 203 -26.70 -1.88 6.63
N VAL A 204 -27.68 -2.72 6.29
CA VAL A 204 -28.39 -2.64 4.99
C VAL A 204 -29.13 -1.31 4.87
N GLU A 205 -29.83 -0.88 5.92
CA GLU A 205 -30.52 0.41 5.96
C GLU A 205 -29.55 1.59 5.83
N LYS A 206 -28.41 1.56 6.54
CA LYS A 206 -27.37 2.59 6.38
C LYS A 206 -26.75 2.64 5.00
N ARG A 207 -26.59 1.48 4.35
CA ARG A 207 -26.07 1.42 2.97
C ARG A 207 -27.09 1.95 1.97
N ALA A 208 -28.36 1.56 2.10
CA ALA A 208 -29.45 2.06 1.27
C ALA A 208 -29.62 3.58 1.41
N ALA A 209 -29.58 4.10 2.64
CA ALA A 209 -29.64 5.53 2.89
C ALA A 209 -28.44 6.30 2.28
N TRP A 210 -27.26 5.67 2.19
CA TRP A 210 -26.08 6.27 1.54
C TRP A 210 -26.12 6.17 0.01
N GLU A 211 -26.84 5.19 -0.55
CA GLU A 211 -27.11 5.08 -1.99
C GLU A 211 -28.20 6.06 -2.44
N ASP A 212 -29.21 6.33 -1.59
CA ASP A 212 -30.30 7.28 -1.86
C ASP A 212 -29.90 8.75 -1.63
N ASP A 213 -28.96 9.04 -0.72
CA ASP A 213 -28.40 10.38 -0.50
C ASP A 213 -26.88 10.31 -0.27
N PRO A 214 -26.09 10.25 -1.36
CA PRO A 214 -24.64 10.34 -1.29
C PRO A 214 -24.28 11.82 -1.11
N GLY A 215 -24.30 12.30 0.13
CA GLY A 215 -24.05 13.71 0.47
C GLY A 215 -22.87 14.36 -0.24
#